data_AF-A0AAD4GAY9-F1
#
_entry.id   AF-A0AAD4GAY9-F1
#
_cell.length_a   1.000
_cell.length_b   1.000
_cell.length_c   1.000
_cell.angle_alpha   90.00
_cell.angle_beta   90.00
_cell.angle_gamma   90.00
#
_symmetry.space_group_name_H-M   'P 1'
#
loop_
_entity.id
_entity.type
_entity.pdbx_description
1 polymer ?
#
loop_
_entity_poly.entity_id
_entity_poly.type
_entity_poly.pdbx_seq_one_letter_code
_entity_poly.pdbx_strand_id
1 'polypeptide(L)'
;MLAHADPLSGSTKSEIYRACLAAAKQNLFHSLRCYRASLRWGTMPLVSTTATDMLVLGSTPSDEVSVHEIGGQGAFVAKIRVSLWQKRMRAGAVIFVDFITRGRIWRLMFFTPSSSNVVGMWRVAVCLLEHSPPTFVDSILLIDLPPASNPLTSRASDLISLSPPSDDPGNAAAPHRHTNQIPIPRHHKPSKYNSTASIVSPTVL
;
A
#
# COMPACT_ATOMS: atom_id res chain seq x y z
N MET A 1 -9.36 -24.11 17.85
CA MET A 1 -9.83 -23.69 19.19
C MET A 1 -10.36 -22.25 19.21
N LEU A 2 -9.61 -21.24 18.76
CA LEU A 2 -10.14 -19.85 18.68
C LEU A 2 -11.28 -19.68 17.65
N ALA A 3 -11.32 -20.53 16.62
CA ALA A 3 -12.35 -20.56 15.57
C ALA A 3 -13.80 -20.78 16.05
N HIS A 4 -13.97 -21.31 17.27
CA HIS A 4 -15.27 -21.69 17.83
C HIS A 4 -15.55 -21.01 19.18
N ALA A 5 -14.72 -20.04 19.57
CA ALA A 5 -14.94 -19.28 20.79
C ALA A 5 -15.96 -18.16 20.54
N ASP A 6 -16.83 -17.93 21.52
CA ASP A 6 -17.70 -16.74 21.56
C ASP A 6 -16.89 -15.45 21.37
N PRO A 7 -17.52 -14.35 20.89
CA PRO A 7 -16.84 -13.07 20.73
C PRO A 7 -16.18 -12.66 22.04
N LEU A 8 -14.84 -12.74 22.11
CA LEU A 8 -14.15 -12.41 23.38
C LEU A 8 -14.48 -10.96 23.78
N SER A 9 -14.75 -10.79 25.06
CA SER A 9 -14.96 -9.51 25.69
C SER A 9 -13.75 -8.58 25.49
N GLY A 10 -13.97 -7.28 25.67
CA GLY A 10 -12.88 -6.29 25.62
C GLY A 10 -11.79 -6.56 26.67
N SER A 11 -12.17 -7.00 27.86
CA SER A 11 -11.23 -7.34 28.94
C SER A 11 -10.35 -8.52 28.60
N THR A 12 -10.91 -9.63 28.12
CA THR A 12 -10.13 -10.81 27.70
C THR A 12 -9.18 -10.47 26.56
N LYS A 13 -9.56 -9.55 25.67
CA LYS A 13 -8.67 -9.05 24.61
C LYS A 13 -7.49 -8.28 25.18
N SER A 14 -7.74 -7.38 26.13
CA SER A 14 -6.67 -6.66 26.86
C SER A 14 -5.68 -7.62 27.51
N GLU A 15 -6.19 -8.67 28.18
CA GLU A 15 -5.35 -9.69 28.82
C GLU A 15 -4.50 -10.47 27.82
N ILE A 16 -5.11 -10.90 26.71
CA ILE A 16 -4.39 -11.58 25.63
C ILE A 16 -3.29 -10.67 25.05
N TYR A 17 -3.56 -9.37 24.88
CA TYR A 17 -2.55 -8.43 24.41
C TYR A 17 -1.41 -8.26 25.40
N ARG A 18 -1.70 -8.16 26.71
CA ARG A 18 -0.66 -8.14 27.75
C ARG A 18 0.17 -9.42 27.74
N ALA A 19 -0.47 -10.57 27.59
CA ALA A 19 0.23 -11.85 27.49
C ALA A 19 1.11 -11.92 26.23
N CYS A 20 0.63 -11.42 25.08
CA CYS A 20 1.42 -11.36 23.84
C CYS A 20 2.60 -10.40 23.97
N LEU A 21 2.41 -9.25 24.62
CA LEU A 21 3.46 -8.28 24.95
C LEU A 21 4.53 -8.90 25.84
N ALA A 22 4.12 -9.58 26.92
CA ALA A 22 5.02 -10.21 27.87
C ALA A 22 5.84 -11.35 27.24
N ALA A 23 5.23 -12.11 26.33
CA ALA A 23 5.90 -13.24 25.67
C ALA A 23 6.63 -12.86 24.36
N ALA A 24 6.50 -11.61 23.89
CA ALA A 24 6.99 -11.14 22.58
C ALA A 24 6.60 -12.07 21.40
N LYS A 25 5.45 -12.75 21.48
CA LYS A 25 5.02 -13.75 20.48
C LYS A 25 4.27 -13.11 19.31
N GLN A 26 5.04 -12.61 18.35
CA GLN A 26 4.54 -11.94 17.14
C GLN A 26 3.55 -12.78 16.33
N ASN A 27 3.84 -14.08 16.13
CA ASN A 27 2.96 -14.98 15.36
C ASN A 27 1.59 -15.16 16.02
N LEU A 28 1.56 -15.33 17.34
CA LEU A 28 0.31 -15.45 18.09
C LEU A 28 -0.51 -14.16 17.99
N PHE A 29 0.14 -13.00 18.16
CA PHE A 29 -0.49 -11.69 17.99
C PHE A 29 -1.10 -11.53 16.60
N HIS A 30 -0.37 -11.91 15.54
CA HIS A 30 -0.89 -11.88 14.17
C HIS A 30 -2.06 -12.85 13.96
N SER A 31 -1.98 -14.09 14.44
CA SER A 31 -3.07 -15.06 14.31
C SER A 31 -4.35 -14.56 14.98
N LEU A 32 -4.23 -14.00 16.19
CA LEU A 32 -5.36 -13.40 16.91
C LEU A 32 -5.99 -12.22 16.17
N ARG A 33 -5.17 -11.46 15.43
CA ARG A 33 -5.61 -10.33 14.59
C ARG A 33 -6.28 -10.78 13.30
N CYS A 34 -5.67 -11.71 12.56
CA CYS A 34 -6.21 -12.20 11.30
C CYS A 34 -7.55 -12.90 11.50
N TYR A 35 -7.70 -13.64 12.61
CA TYR A 35 -8.96 -14.24 13.01
C TYR A 35 -10.08 -13.19 13.28
N ARG A 36 -9.70 -11.92 13.51
CA ARG A 36 -10.59 -10.88 14.04
C ARG A 36 -10.77 -9.65 13.18
N ALA A 37 -10.05 -9.52 12.06
CA ALA A 37 -10.34 -8.52 11.05
C ALA A 37 -11.79 -8.64 10.49
N SER A 38 -12.43 -9.79 10.70
CA SER A 38 -13.87 -10.02 10.48
C SER A 38 -14.79 -9.33 11.50
N LEU A 39 -14.32 -9.06 12.72
CA LEU A 39 -15.10 -8.48 13.81
C LEU A 39 -14.50 -7.13 14.23
N ARG A 40 -15.01 -6.08 13.60
CA ARG A 40 -14.84 -4.64 13.90
C ARG A 40 -14.19 -4.38 15.26
N TRP A 41 -12.87 -4.12 15.26
CA TRP A 41 -12.14 -3.71 16.45
C TRP A 41 -11.81 -2.22 16.40
N GLY A 42 -12.36 -1.48 17.34
CA GLY A 42 -11.92 -0.13 17.68
C GLY A 42 -12.85 0.96 17.17
N THR A 43 -13.23 1.82 18.11
CA THR A 43 -14.01 3.07 18.02
C THR A 43 -13.34 4.16 17.17
N MET A 44 -12.47 3.81 16.22
CA MET A 44 -11.99 4.74 15.20
C MET A 44 -12.94 4.65 14.00
N PRO A 45 -13.69 5.72 13.66
CA PRO A 45 -14.69 5.69 12.58
C PRO A 45 -14.12 5.42 11.18
N LEU A 46 -12.79 5.29 11.05
CA LEU A 46 -12.07 5.36 9.78
C LEU A 46 -11.94 4.03 9.04
N VAL A 47 -12.25 2.89 9.65
CA VAL A 47 -12.13 1.58 8.99
C VAL A 47 -13.41 0.77 9.16
N SER A 48 -14.51 1.33 8.66
CA SER A 48 -15.68 0.51 8.34
C SER A 48 -15.40 -0.15 6.99
N THR A 49 -14.73 -1.32 6.99
CA THR A 49 -14.67 -2.18 5.80
C THR A 49 -16.11 -2.49 5.41
N THR A 50 -16.61 -1.82 4.38
CA THR A 50 -17.99 -1.99 3.91
C THR A 50 -18.12 -3.35 3.22
N ALA A 51 -19.34 -3.88 3.12
CA ALA A 51 -19.59 -5.10 2.33
C ALA A 51 -19.05 -4.96 0.89
N THR A 52 -19.09 -3.74 0.35
CA THR A 52 -18.50 -3.36 -0.93
C THR A 52 -16.98 -3.55 -0.96
N ASP A 53 -16.26 -3.14 0.09
CA ASP A 53 -14.81 -3.35 0.17
C ASP A 53 -14.44 -4.83 0.16
N MET A 54 -15.23 -5.67 0.81
CA MET A 54 -15.03 -7.12 0.80
C MET A 54 -15.27 -7.73 -0.58
N LEU A 55 -16.29 -7.26 -1.32
CA LEU A 55 -16.54 -7.69 -2.70
C LEU A 55 -15.40 -7.26 -3.64
N VAL A 56 -14.91 -6.03 -3.49
CA VAL A 56 -13.82 -5.49 -4.31
C VAL A 56 -12.50 -6.18 -3.99
N LEU A 57 -12.17 -6.33 -2.71
CA LEU A 57 -10.87 -6.88 -2.28
C LEU A 57 -10.82 -8.40 -2.42
N GLY A 58 -11.92 -9.11 -2.23
CA GLY A 58 -11.97 -10.57 -2.18
C GLY A 58 -11.21 -11.12 -0.98
N SER A 59 -10.69 -12.36 -1.10
CA SER A 59 -9.79 -12.92 -0.09
C SER A 59 -8.46 -12.17 -0.10
N THR A 60 -8.22 -11.35 0.93
CA THR A 60 -6.97 -10.61 1.08
C THR A 60 -5.93 -11.52 1.75
N PRO A 61 -4.75 -11.77 1.14
CA PRO A 61 -3.70 -12.52 1.81
C PRO A 61 -3.21 -11.78 3.05
N SER A 62 -2.69 -12.51 4.02
CA SER A 62 -2.11 -11.90 5.22
C SER A 62 -0.91 -11.03 4.85
N ASP A 63 -0.70 -9.95 5.62
CA ASP A 63 0.50 -9.13 5.52
C ASP A 63 1.65 -9.83 6.24
N GLU A 64 2.85 -9.75 5.68
CA GLU A 64 4.04 -10.35 6.29
C GLU A 64 4.79 -9.29 7.08
N VAL A 65 5.14 -9.62 8.33
CA VAL A 65 5.89 -8.73 9.21
C VAL A 65 7.02 -9.49 9.86
N SER A 66 8.23 -8.97 9.76
CA SER A 66 9.38 -9.45 10.50
C SER A 66 10.04 -8.29 11.24
N VAL A 67 10.30 -8.48 12.54
CA VAL A 67 10.92 -7.46 13.38
C VAL A 67 12.27 -7.95 13.86
N HIS A 68 13.28 -7.11 13.70
CA HIS A 68 14.66 -7.39 14.07
C HIS A 68 15.09 -6.33 15.07
N GLU A 69 15.32 -6.72 16.32
CA GLU A 69 15.86 -5.81 17.32
C GLU A 69 17.35 -5.58 17.04
N ILE A 70 17.77 -4.32 17.00
CA ILE A 70 19.19 -3.97 16.86
C ILE A 70 19.76 -3.82 18.28
N GLY A 71 20.93 -4.38 18.55
CA GLY A 71 21.59 -4.23 19.86
C GLY A 71 21.76 -2.74 20.23
N GLY A 72 21.56 -2.40 21.50
CA GLY A 72 21.68 -1.02 22.01
C GLY A 72 20.36 -0.40 22.50
N GLN A 73 20.23 0.93 22.38
CA GLN A 73 19.22 1.81 22.99
C GLN A 73 17.76 1.63 22.47
N GLY A 74 17.26 0.40 22.38
CA GLY A 74 15.86 0.16 22.01
C GLY A 74 15.55 0.29 20.51
N ALA A 75 16.56 0.40 19.65
CA ALA A 75 16.38 0.43 18.19
C ALA A 75 15.88 -0.92 17.64
N PHE A 76 15.11 -0.89 16.56
CA PHE A 76 14.62 -2.06 15.85
C PHE A 76 14.34 -1.73 14.37
N VAL A 77 14.24 -2.77 13.54
CA VAL A 77 13.81 -2.70 12.14
C VAL A 77 12.60 -3.59 11.95
N ALA A 78 11.48 -2.98 11.53
CA ALA A 78 10.28 -3.70 11.11
C ALA A 78 10.24 -3.76 9.58
N LYS A 79 10.41 -4.96 9.01
CA LYS A 79 10.19 -5.21 7.57
C LYS A 79 8.75 -5.66 7.38
N ILE A 80 8.00 -4.89 6.60
CA ILE A 80 6.57 -5.09 6.39
C ILE A 80 6.31 -5.24 4.90
N ARG A 81 5.67 -6.34 4.51
CA ARG A 81 5.19 -6.58 3.15
C ARG A 81 3.67 -6.58 3.16
N VAL A 82 3.10 -5.51 2.61
CA VAL A 82 1.66 -5.35 2.51
C VAL A 82 1.14 -6.02 1.25
N SER A 83 0.31 -7.04 1.44
CA SER A 83 -0.37 -7.75 0.37
C SER A 83 -1.43 -6.86 -0.27
N LEU A 84 -1.44 -6.81 -1.61
CA LEU A 84 -2.41 -6.06 -2.41
C LEU A 84 -2.51 -4.57 -2.03
N TRP A 85 -1.40 -3.94 -1.63
CA TRP A 85 -1.36 -2.56 -1.10
C TRP A 85 -2.14 -1.57 -1.97
N GLN A 86 -1.89 -1.51 -3.29
CA GLN A 86 -2.59 -0.57 -4.17
C GLN A 86 -4.11 -0.82 -4.23
N LYS A 87 -4.53 -2.08 -4.20
CA LYS A 87 -5.95 -2.47 -4.24
C LYS A 87 -6.63 -2.05 -2.93
N ARG A 88 -5.97 -2.31 -1.80
CA ARG A 88 -6.45 -1.95 -0.45
C ARG A 88 -6.51 -0.44 -0.23
N MET A 89 -5.49 0.31 -0.66
CA MET A 89 -5.52 1.77 -0.60
C MET A 89 -6.64 2.36 -1.45
N ARG A 90 -6.93 1.78 -2.63
CA ARG A 90 -8.01 2.25 -3.50
C ARG A 90 -9.41 1.94 -2.96
N ALA A 91 -9.60 0.76 -2.37
CA ALA A 91 -10.91 0.36 -1.83
C ALA A 91 -11.18 1.02 -0.47
N GLY A 92 -10.29 0.82 0.51
CA GLY A 92 -10.54 1.21 1.89
C GLY A 92 -9.94 2.54 2.31
N ALA A 93 -9.13 3.20 1.46
CA ALA A 93 -8.39 4.43 1.77
C ALA A 93 -7.44 4.37 2.98
N VAL A 94 -7.38 3.24 3.70
CA VAL A 94 -6.58 3.03 4.90
C VAL A 94 -6.04 1.61 4.91
N ILE A 95 -4.77 1.48 5.26
CA ILE A 95 -4.09 0.21 5.54
C ILE A 95 -3.37 0.39 6.86
N PHE A 96 -3.45 -0.60 7.75
CA PHE A 96 -2.61 -0.62 8.93
C PHE A 96 -2.03 -2.01 9.16
N VAL A 97 -0.83 -2.02 9.72
CA VAL A 97 -0.10 -3.21 10.11
C VAL A 97 0.43 -2.98 11.51
N ASP A 98 0.21 -3.96 12.37
CA ASP A 98 0.58 -3.86 13.77
C ASP A 98 1.58 -4.93 14.13
N PHE A 99 2.48 -4.59 15.04
CA PHE A 99 3.58 -5.47 15.43
C PHE A 99 4.04 -5.21 16.85
N ILE A 100 4.61 -6.23 17.47
CA ILE A 100 5.15 -6.16 18.82
C ILE A 100 6.66 -6.10 18.73
N THR A 101 7.26 -5.15 19.45
CA THR A 101 8.71 -5.09 19.66
C THR A 101 9.02 -4.23 20.87
N ARG A 102 10.12 -4.54 21.58
CA ARG A 102 10.55 -3.76 22.77
C ARG A 102 9.43 -3.57 23.82
N GLY A 103 8.64 -4.62 24.04
CA GLY A 103 7.53 -4.61 25.00
C GLY A 103 6.39 -3.64 24.65
N ARG A 104 6.26 -3.24 23.39
CA ARG A 104 5.24 -2.31 22.90
C ARG A 104 4.52 -2.87 21.68
N ILE A 105 3.24 -2.53 21.56
CA ILE A 105 2.45 -2.79 20.37
C ILE A 105 2.46 -1.53 19.52
N TRP A 106 3.04 -1.65 18.34
CA TRP A 106 3.12 -0.61 17.34
C TRP A 106 2.06 -0.82 16.27
N ARG A 107 1.64 0.29 15.66
CA ARG A 107 0.79 0.33 14.48
C ARG A 107 1.39 1.28 13.46
N LEU A 108 1.68 0.76 12.27
CA LEU A 108 2.01 1.55 11.10
C LEU A 108 0.74 1.68 10.24
N MET A 109 0.31 2.91 9.96
CA MET A 109 -0.87 3.20 9.15
C MET A 109 -0.50 3.98 7.91
N PHE A 110 -1.07 3.59 6.77
CA PHE A 110 -1.12 4.36 5.54
C PHE A 110 -2.56 4.79 5.30
N PHE A 111 -2.81 6.05 4.98
CA PHE A 111 -4.17 6.53 4.74
C PHE A 111 -4.24 7.70 3.77
N THR A 112 -5.33 7.76 3.01
CA THR A 112 -5.65 8.90 2.14
C THR A 112 -6.47 9.91 2.95
N PRO A 113 -6.02 11.16 3.12
CA PRO A 113 -6.81 12.17 3.80
C PRO A 113 -8.07 12.50 3.00
N SER A 114 -9.23 12.58 3.68
CA SER A 114 -10.53 12.81 3.05
C SER A 114 -10.65 14.15 2.30
N SER A 115 -9.82 15.13 2.64
CA SER A 115 -9.82 16.46 2.04
C SER A 115 -8.81 16.64 0.90
N SER A 116 -8.04 15.60 0.52
CA SER A 116 -7.10 15.76 -0.60
C SER A 116 -7.78 15.53 -1.93
N ASN A 117 -7.82 16.59 -2.76
CA ASN A 117 -8.19 16.48 -4.18
C ASN A 117 -7.06 15.86 -5.03
N VAL A 118 -5.92 15.53 -4.43
CA VAL A 118 -4.75 14.97 -5.12
C VAL A 118 -4.85 13.45 -5.15
N VAL A 119 -5.13 12.90 -6.33
CA VAL A 119 -5.14 11.46 -6.55
C VAL A 119 -3.74 10.88 -6.29
N GLY A 120 -3.68 9.82 -5.51
CA GLY A 120 -2.44 9.11 -5.20
C GLY A 120 -1.66 9.66 -4.01
N MET A 121 -2.15 10.71 -3.34
CA MET A 121 -1.57 11.18 -2.08
C MET A 121 -2.02 10.28 -0.93
N TRP A 122 -1.07 9.79 -0.14
CA TRP A 122 -1.32 9.08 1.11
C TRP A 122 -0.38 9.62 2.18
N ARG A 123 -0.77 9.43 3.44
CA ARG A 123 -0.02 9.80 4.64
C ARG A 123 0.33 8.55 5.42
N VAL A 124 1.34 8.69 6.27
CA VAL A 124 1.77 7.62 7.18
C VAL A 124 1.65 8.12 8.61
N ALA A 125 1.20 7.23 9.49
CA ALA A 125 1.26 7.42 10.93
C ALA A 125 1.88 6.19 11.59
N VAL A 126 2.68 6.44 12.62
CA VAL A 126 3.17 5.41 13.54
C VAL A 126 2.53 5.70 14.89
N CYS A 127 1.84 4.70 15.44
CA CYS A 127 1.13 4.82 16.71
C CYS A 127 1.55 3.73 17.67
N LEU A 128 1.56 4.06 18.97
CA LEU A 128 1.58 3.07 20.04
C LEU A 128 0.13 2.70 20.39
N LEU A 129 -0.14 1.42 20.54
CA LEU A 129 -1.46 0.95 20.96
C LEU A 129 -1.53 0.77 22.48
N GLU A 130 -2.76 0.56 22.96
CA GLU A 130 -3.08 0.32 24.37
C GLU A 130 -2.14 -0.69 25.02
N HIS A 131 -1.86 -0.45 26.31
CA HIS A 131 -0.93 -1.23 27.14
C HIS A 131 0.56 -1.10 26.78
N SER A 132 0.90 -0.26 25.80
CA SER A 132 2.29 0.11 25.53
C SER A 132 2.69 1.31 26.40
N PRO A 133 3.82 1.25 27.14
CA PRO A 133 4.33 2.43 27.84
C PRO A 133 4.73 3.55 26.85
N PRO A 134 4.51 4.84 27.17
CA PRO A 134 4.94 5.95 26.34
C PRO A 134 6.43 5.88 25.98
N THR A 135 6.80 6.37 24.81
CA THR A 135 8.19 6.45 24.38
C THR A 135 8.39 7.49 23.29
N PHE A 136 9.61 7.99 23.17
CA PHE A 136 10.01 8.82 22.05
C PHE A 136 10.22 7.97 20.81
N VAL A 137 9.94 8.53 19.64
CA VAL A 137 10.08 7.85 18.35
C VAL A 137 10.97 8.70 17.47
N ASP A 138 12.10 8.11 17.10
CA ASP A 138 12.89 8.54 15.95
C ASP A 138 12.83 7.41 14.92
N SER A 139 12.42 7.72 13.70
CA SER A 139 12.07 6.69 12.72
C SER A 139 12.38 7.12 11.30
N ILE A 140 12.82 6.15 10.50
CA ILE A 140 13.02 6.30 9.06
C ILE A 140 12.12 5.30 8.37
N LEU A 141 11.30 5.78 7.43
CA LEU A 141 10.49 4.94 6.57
C LEU A 141 11.19 4.77 5.22
N LEU A 142 11.54 3.53 4.89
CA LEU A 142 12.05 3.15 3.59
C LEU A 142 10.97 2.38 2.82
N ILE A 143 10.75 2.75 1.57
CA ILE A 143 9.75 2.12 0.71
C ILE A 143 10.48 1.48 -0.46
N ASP A 144 10.59 0.16 -0.41
CA ASP A 144 11.17 -0.63 -1.48
C ASP A 144 10.10 -0.86 -2.55
N LEU A 145 10.28 -0.22 -3.71
CA LEU A 145 9.46 -0.49 -4.87
C LEU A 145 10.08 -1.66 -5.65
N PRO A 146 9.32 -2.72 -5.96
CA PRO A 146 9.83 -3.73 -6.87
C PRO A 146 10.20 -3.06 -8.20
N PRO A 147 11.26 -3.51 -8.88
CA PRO A 147 11.62 -2.97 -10.19
C PRO A 147 10.39 -3.09 -11.09
N ALA A 148 10.04 -2.00 -11.78
CA ALA A 148 8.99 -2.04 -12.79
C ALA A 148 9.38 -3.16 -13.77
N SER A 149 8.59 -4.23 -13.84
CA SER A 149 8.79 -5.27 -14.84
C SER A 149 8.53 -4.61 -16.18
N ASN A 150 9.57 -4.09 -16.83
CA ASN A 150 9.50 -3.48 -18.16
C ASN A 150 8.88 -4.48 -19.12
N PRO A 151 7.61 -4.35 -19.51
CA PRO A 151 7.01 -5.26 -20.45
C PRO A 151 7.08 -4.54 -21.80
N LEU A 152 8.25 -4.47 -22.46
CA LEU A 152 8.41 -4.05 -23.88
C LEU A 152 9.90 -3.92 -24.29
N THR A 153 10.63 -5.05 -24.38
CA THR A 153 11.78 -5.17 -25.32
C THR A 153 12.04 -6.66 -25.61
N SER A 154 11.06 -7.36 -26.18
CA SER A 154 11.27 -8.71 -26.74
C SER A 154 10.16 -9.11 -27.71
N ARG A 155 9.64 -8.18 -28.54
CA ARG A 155 8.70 -8.55 -29.60
C ARG A 155 8.68 -7.59 -30.79
N ALA A 156 9.82 -6.97 -31.10
CA ALA A 156 9.99 -6.10 -32.26
C ALA A 156 10.77 -6.77 -33.41
N SER A 157 10.82 -8.11 -33.46
CA SER A 157 11.55 -8.82 -34.55
C SER A 157 10.68 -9.73 -35.41
N ASP A 158 9.44 -10.07 -35.00
CA ASP A 158 8.68 -11.14 -35.68
C ASP A 158 7.31 -10.73 -36.20
N LEU A 159 7.08 -9.46 -36.53
CA LEU A 159 5.84 -9.09 -37.23
C LEU A 159 6.11 -8.12 -38.39
N ILE A 160 5.91 -8.68 -39.59
CA ILE A 160 5.42 -8.03 -40.82
C ILE A 160 6.52 -7.53 -41.78
N SER A 161 7.19 -8.47 -42.44
CA SER A 161 7.61 -8.28 -43.84
C SER A 161 6.39 -8.59 -44.72
N LEU A 162 5.61 -7.55 -45.05
CA LEU A 162 4.65 -7.60 -46.15
C LEU A 162 5.30 -6.92 -47.35
N SER A 163 5.82 -7.72 -48.26
CA SER A 163 6.13 -7.26 -49.61
C SER A 163 4.80 -6.92 -50.32
N PRO A 164 4.64 -5.74 -50.91
CA PRO A 164 3.47 -5.43 -51.71
C PRO A 164 3.51 -6.19 -53.06
N PRO A 165 2.36 -6.66 -53.58
CA PRO A 165 2.28 -7.17 -54.94
C PRO A 165 2.46 -6.02 -55.95
N SER A 166 3.27 -6.25 -56.96
CA SER A 166 3.48 -5.33 -58.09
C SER A 166 2.37 -5.55 -59.11
N ASP A 167 1.45 -4.60 -59.24
CA ASP A 167 0.53 -4.50 -60.37
C ASP A 167 0.74 -3.15 -61.06
N ASP A 168 1.20 -3.24 -62.31
CA ASP A 168 1.24 -2.17 -63.31
C ASP A 168 -0.01 -2.34 -64.19
N PRO A 169 -0.83 -1.29 -64.41
CA PRO A 169 -0.76 -0.64 -65.71
C PRO A 169 -1.10 0.86 -65.72
N GLY A 170 -0.31 1.63 -66.46
CA GLY A 170 -0.78 2.45 -67.59
C GLY A 170 -1.72 3.66 -67.34
N ASN A 171 -1.12 4.86 -67.43
CA ASN A 171 -1.61 6.10 -68.05
C ASN A 171 -3.06 6.60 -67.80
N ALA A 172 -3.19 7.76 -67.14
CA ALA A 172 -3.72 9.00 -67.76
C ALA A 172 -3.71 10.22 -66.81
N ALA A 173 -2.89 11.22 -67.19
CA ALA A 173 -3.12 12.67 -67.16
C ALA A 173 -3.93 13.36 -66.01
N ALA A 174 -3.16 14.13 -65.21
CA ALA A 174 -3.30 15.58 -64.97
C ALA A 174 -4.32 16.09 -63.91
N PRO A 175 -4.27 17.38 -63.50
CA PRO A 175 -3.77 17.76 -62.16
C PRO A 175 -4.79 18.59 -61.35
N HIS A 176 -4.65 18.73 -60.03
CA HIS A 176 -4.91 20.01 -59.34
C HIS A 176 -4.46 20.02 -57.87
N ARG A 177 -3.75 21.11 -57.55
CA ARG A 177 -3.38 21.69 -56.24
C ARG A 177 -4.44 21.54 -55.14
N HIS A 178 -4.00 21.27 -53.90
CA HIS A 178 -4.00 22.32 -52.88
C HIS A 178 -3.12 21.99 -51.65
N THR A 179 -2.13 22.85 -51.45
CA THR A 179 -1.35 23.07 -50.24
C THR A 179 -2.25 23.46 -49.07
N ASN A 180 -2.03 22.86 -47.89
CA ASN A 180 -2.17 23.54 -46.60
C ASN A 180 -1.35 22.80 -45.53
N GLN A 181 -0.21 23.40 -45.19
CA GLN A 181 0.57 23.17 -43.96
C GLN A 181 -0.08 23.99 -42.81
N ILE A 182 -0.06 23.55 -41.54
CA ILE A 182 0.78 24.03 -40.39
C ILE A 182 -0.17 23.98 -39.14
N PRO A 183 0.24 23.88 -37.85
CA PRO A 183 1.40 23.26 -37.19
C PRO A 183 1.03 22.25 -36.07
N ILE A 184 2.02 21.42 -35.73
CA ILE A 184 2.09 20.60 -34.51
C ILE A 184 2.72 21.43 -33.37
N PRO A 185 2.14 21.51 -32.15
CA PRO A 185 2.87 21.93 -30.97
C PRO A 185 3.54 20.73 -30.27
N ARG A 186 4.86 20.81 -30.13
CA ARG A 186 5.68 19.89 -29.32
C ARG A 186 5.84 20.40 -27.89
N HIS A 187 6.08 19.44 -26.99
CA HIS A 187 6.83 19.52 -25.73
C HIS A 187 6.23 20.26 -24.53
N HIS A 188 5.72 19.46 -23.57
CA HIS A 188 5.89 19.77 -22.14
C HIS A 188 6.74 18.68 -21.45
N LYS A 189 7.72 19.16 -20.69
CA LYS A 189 8.74 18.42 -19.94
C LYS A 189 8.13 17.50 -18.87
N PRO A 190 8.79 16.37 -18.52
CA PRO A 190 8.46 15.63 -17.31
C PRO A 190 8.84 16.45 -16.06
N SER A 191 7.83 16.74 -15.24
CA SER A 191 8.01 17.31 -13.91
C SER A 191 8.65 16.27 -12.99
N LYS A 192 9.83 16.59 -12.45
CA LYS A 192 10.46 15.82 -11.37
C LYS A 192 9.70 16.12 -10.08
N TYR A 193 8.77 15.25 -9.71
CA TYR A 193 8.17 15.27 -8.38
C TYR A 193 9.18 14.70 -7.38
N ASN A 194 9.85 15.58 -6.64
CA ASN A 194 10.48 15.21 -5.38
C ASN A 194 9.36 15.10 -4.34
N SER A 195 9.01 13.86 -3.96
CA SER A 195 8.02 13.59 -2.92
C SER A 195 8.68 13.77 -1.55
N THR A 196 8.63 14.97 -1.00
CA THR A 196 8.97 15.22 0.40
C THR A 196 7.80 14.78 1.27
N ALA A 197 7.94 13.65 1.95
CA ALA A 197 6.95 13.21 2.94
C ALA A 197 7.10 14.06 4.21
N SER A 198 6.15 14.96 4.45
CA SER A 198 6.06 15.66 5.74
C SER A 198 5.45 14.73 6.79
N ILE A 199 6.27 14.37 7.76
CA ILE A 199 5.84 13.66 8.98
C ILE A 199 5.11 14.67 9.86
N VAL A 200 3.81 14.45 10.08
CA VAL A 200 3.05 15.19 11.10
C VAL A 200 3.04 14.32 12.34
N SER A 201 3.78 14.73 13.36
CA SER A 201 3.73 14.12 14.69
C SER A 201 2.32 14.32 15.29
N PRO A 202 1.64 13.28 15.75
CA PRO A 202 0.41 13.45 16.52
C PRO A 202 0.77 14.00 17.92
N THR A 203 0.17 15.14 18.26
CA THR A 203 0.14 15.66 19.63
C THR A 203 -0.65 14.66 20.49
N VAL A 204 0.01 14.15 21.53
CA VAL A 204 -0.62 13.29 22.55
C VAL A 204 -1.48 14.17 23.45
N LEU A 205 -2.77 13.85 23.55
CA LEU A 205 -3.65 14.25 24.67
C LEU A 205 -3.64 13.14 25.71
#